data_AF-A0ABD2Z0S9-F1
#
_entry.id   AF-A0ABD2Z0S9-F1
#
_cell.length_a   1.000
_cell.length_b   1.000
_cell.length_c   1.000
_cell.angle_alpha   90.00
_cell.angle_beta   90.00
_cell.angle_gamma   90.00
#
_symmetry.space_group_name_H-M   'P 1'
#
loop_
_entity.id
_entity.type
_entity.pdbx_description
1 polymer ?
#
loop_
_entity_poly.entity_id
_entity_poly.type
_entity_poly.pdbx_seq_one_letter_code
_entity_poly.pdbx_strand_id
1 'polypeptide(L)'
;MSCCNTFSICSLHPKPKQLPPVLAFSFPKFSLLPFPSPQSPLLPLSWRHPHALTIQARSRTRREDRTARHSRIRKKVEGTPERPRMCVFRSNKHICVQVIDDTKMHTLASASTMQKPISEDLDYSSAPTIDVAKKVGEAIAKSCIEKGITKVAFDRGGYPYHGRIEALANAARERGLQF
;
A
#
# COMPACT_ATOMS: atom_id res chain seq x y z
N MET A 1 -8.75 59.81 20.31
CA MET A 1 -10.04 59.49 19.67
C MET A 1 -9.82 58.19 18.87
N SER A 2 -9.80 57.04 19.52
CA SER A 2 -10.96 56.17 19.81
C SER A 2 -11.84 55.93 18.57
N CYS A 3 -11.79 54.71 18.02
CA CYS A 3 -12.98 53.96 17.65
C CYS A 3 -12.60 52.50 17.35
N CYS A 4 -13.12 51.63 18.20
CA CYS A 4 -13.16 50.18 18.07
C CYS A 4 -13.93 49.77 16.81
N ASN A 5 -13.58 48.64 16.20
CA ASN A 5 -14.64 47.71 15.78
C ASN A 5 -14.14 46.26 15.73
N THR A 6 -14.53 45.54 16.78
CA THR A 6 -14.55 44.09 16.96
C THR A 6 -15.54 43.45 15.99
N PHE A 7 -15.09 42.50 15.16
CA PHE A 7 -15.97 41.50 14.56
C PHE A 7 -15.61 40.11 15.09
N SER A 8 -16.38 39.71 16.11
CA SER A 8 -16.40 38.37 16.70
C SER A 8 -17.16 37.44 15.75
N ILE A 9 -16.46 36.48 15.14
CA ILE A 9 -17.09 35.40 14.38
C ILE A 9 -17.37 34.26 15.37
N CYS A 10 -18.61 34.22 15.84
CA CYS A 10 -19.20 33.13 16.61
C CYS A 10 -19.01 31.80 15.88
N SER A 11 -18.14 30.94 16.41
CA SER A 11 -17.95 29.57 15.96
C SER A 11 -19.11 28.71 16.44
N LEU A 12 -20.16 28.61 15.61
CA LEU A 12 -21.23 27.63 15.74
C LEU A 12 -20.64 26.21 15.70
N HIS A 13 -20.50 25.59 16.88
CA HIS A 13 -20.16 24.18 16.99
C HIS A 13 -21.40 23.33 16.68
N PRO A 14 -21.36 22.39 15.71
CA PRO A 14 -22.44 21.43 15.53
C PRO A 14 -22.46 20.45 16.72
N LYS A 15 -23.61 20.35 17.39
CA LYS A 15 -23.82 19.41 18.51
C LYS A 15 -23.65 17.95 18.07
N PRO A 16 -23.07 17.07 18.91
CA PRO A 16 -22.98 15.64 18.61
C PRO A 16 -24.37 15.00 18.61
N LYS A 17 -24.69 14.27 17.54
CA LYS A 17 -25.92 13.47 17.40
C LYS A 17 -25.89 12.35 18.44
N GLN A 18 -26.88 12.33 19.34
CA GLN A 18 -27.10 11.20 20.24
C GLN A 18 -27.54 9.99 19.41
N LEU A 19 -26.86 8.86 19.61
CA LEU A 19 -27.27 7.57 19.06
C LEU A 19 -28.47 7.04 19.87
N PRO A 20 -29.49 6.44 19.24
CA PRO A 20 -30.63 5.88 19.95
C PRO A 20 -30.21 4.64 20.77
N PRO A 21 -30.90 4.36 21.90
CA PRO A 21 -30.59 3.21 22.74
C PRO A 21 -30.83 1.91 21.98
N VAL A 22 -29.85 1.01 22.05
CA VAL A 22 -29.91 -0.33 21.50
C VAL A 22 -31.02 -1.09 22.22
N LEU A 23 -32.08 -1.45 21.52
CA LEU A 23 -33.11 -2.34 22.03
C LEU A 23 -32.45 -3.67 22.37
N ALA A 24 -32.36 -3.96 23.67
CA ALA A 24 -31.90 -5.24 24.19
C ALA A 24 -32.90 -6.32 23.78
N PHE A 25 -32.62 -7.01 22.67
CA PHE A 25 -33.32 -8.24 22.32
C PHE A 25 -32.96 -9.31 23.35
N SER A 26 -33.90 -9.55 24.26
CA SER A 26 -33.96 -10.70 25.15
C SER A 26 -33.97 -11.98 24.30
N PHE A 27 -32.81 -12.60 24.12
CA PHE A 27 -32.72 -13.94 23.57
C PHE A 27 -33.32 -14.93 24.58
N PRO A 28 -34.34 -15.71 24.21
CA PRO A 28 -34.85 -16.76 25.08
C PRO A 28 -33.74 -17.77 25.33
N LYS A 29 -33.55 -18.09 26.60
CA LYS A 29 -32.56 -19.03 27.14
C LYS A 29 -32.88 -20.42 26.60
N PHE A 30 -32.36 -20.75 25.41
CA PHE A 30 -32.49 -22.08 24.83
C PHE A 30 -31.63 -23.02 25.67
N SER A 31 -32.28 -23.84 26.49
CA SER A 31 -31.66 -24.85 27.32
C SER A 31 -30.84 -25.78 26.45
N LEU A 32 -29.52 -25.72 26.62
CA LEU A 32 -28.58 -26.69 26.08
C LEU A 32 -28.92 -28.06 26.66
N LEU A 33 -29.63 -28.88 25.90
CA LEU A 33 -29.60 -30.32 26.12
C LEU A 33 -28.20 -30.82 25.72
N PRO A 34 -27.53 -31.62 26.55
CA PRO A 34 -26.21 -32.12 26.23
C PRO A 34 -26.32 -33.09 25.05
N PHE A 35 -25.70 -32.72 23.93
CA PHE A 35 -25.50 -33.64 22.80
C PHE A 35 -24.71 -34.87 23.30
N PRO A 36 -25.18 -36.10 23.06
CA PRO A 36 -24.40 -37.28 23.39
C PRO A 36 -23.16 -37.30 22.50
N SER A 37 -21.99 -37.45 23.14
CA SER A 37 -20.73 -37.63 22.44
C SER A 37 -20.80 -38.86 21.54
N PRO A 38 -20.41 -38.77 20.25
CA PRO A 38 -20.33 -39.95 19.42
C PRO A 38 -19.14 -40.76 19.93
N GLN A 39 -19.40 -41.92 20.54
CA GLN A 39 -18.35 -42.90 20.77
C GLN A 39 -17.86 -43.36 19.40
N SER A 40 -16.70 -42.85 18.98
CA SER A 40 -16.04 -43.31 17.77
C SER A 40 -15.60 -44.76 17.95
N PRO A 41 -15.88 -45.66 16.99
CA PRO A 41 -15.39 -47.02 17.08
C PRO A 41 -13.86 -47.02 16.97
N LEU A 42 -13.20 -47.69 17.90
CA LEU A 42 -11.75 -47.90 17.89
C LEU A 42 -11.40 -48.82 16.71
N LEU A 43 -11.00 -48.23 15.58
CA LEU A 43 -10.49 -48.99 14.44
C LEU A 43 -9.13 -49.64 14.80
N PRO A 44 -8.88 -50.90 14.39
CA PRO A 44 -7.67 -51.63 14.75
C PRO A 44 -6.40 -51.03 14.11
N LEU A 45 -5.28 -51.11 14.85
CA LEU A 45 -3.98 -50.50 14.52
C LEU A 45 -3.39 -50.89 13.14
N SER A 46 -3.90 -51.93 12.48
CA SER A 46 -3.46 -52.40 11.16
C SER A 46 -3.90 -51.51 10.00
N TRP A 47 -4.80 -50.54 10.22
CA TRP A 47 -5.28 -49.60 9.20
C TRP A 47 -4.54 -48.25 9.19
N ARG A 48 -3.40 -48.15 9.91
CA ARG A 48 -2.53 -46.98 9.84
C ARG A 48 -1.72 -47.06 8.56
N HIS A 49 -2.31 -46.63 7.45
CA HIS A 49 -1.63 -46.48 6.16
C HIS A 49 -0.34 -45.69 6.39
N PRO A 50 0.82 -46.16 5.90
CA PRO A 50 2.09 -45.45 6.10
C PRO A 50 1.90 -44.03 5.57
N HIS A 51 2.24 -43.04 6.40
CA HIS A 51 2.09 -41.62 6.13
C HIS A 51 2.30 -41.33 4.64
N ALA A 52 1.20 -41.08 3.92
CA ALA A 52 1.25 -40.72 2.52
C ALA A 52 2.24 -39.56 2.42
N LEU A 53 3.34 -39.75 1.68
CA LEU A 53 4.26 -38.67 1.39
C LEU A 53 3.48 -37.65 0.55
N THR A 54 2.92 -36.66 1.23
CA THR A 54 2.22 -35.56 0.57
C THR A 54 3.28 -34.74 -0.16
N ILE A 55 3.51 -35.04 -1.43
CA ILE A 55 4.29 -34.18 -2.33
C ILE A 55 3.43 -32.94 -2.56
N GLN A 56 3.54 -31.94 -1.69
CA GLN A 56 2.91 -30.66 -1.93
C GLN A 56 3.67 -29.97 -3.06
N ALA A 57 3.04 -29.86 -4.24
CA ALA A 57 3.50 -28.97 -5.28
C ALA A 57 3.55 -27.55 -4.71
N ARG A 58 4.74 -27.08 -4.34
CA ARG A 58 4.93 -25.72 -3.79
C ARG A 58 4.81 -24.72 -4.94
N SER A 59 3.58 -24.46 -5.39
CA SER A 59 3.32 -23.38 -6.35
C SER A 59 3.68 -22.06 -5.69
N ARG A 60 4.68 -21.36 -6.23
CA ARG A 60 5.07 -20.04 -5.71
C ARG A 60 3.93 -19.07 -5.87
N THR A 61 3.68 -18.27 -4.84
CA THR A 61 2.66 -17.22 -4.92
C THR A 61 3.17 -16.06 -5.78
N ARG A 62 2.25 -15.32 -6.43
CA ARG A 62 2.60 -14.11 -7.21
C ARG A 62 3.43 -13.11 -6.40
N ARG A 63 3.22 -13.05 -5.07
CA ARG A 63 3.99 -12.19 -4.15
C ARG A 63 5.42 -12.67 -4.01
N GLU A 64 5.65 -13.97 -3.83
CA GLU A 64 6.98 -14.56 -3.76
C GLU A 64 7.77 -14.31 -5.05
N ASP A 65 7.16 -14.54 -6.21
CA ASP A 65 7.83 -14.31 -7.51
C ASP A 65 8.16 -12.84 -7.75
N ARG A 66 7.30 -11.92 -7.29
CA ARG A 66 7.60 -10.47 -7.33
C ARG A 66 8.78 -10.13 -6.43
N THR A 67 8.78 -10.64 -5.20
CA THR A 67 9.86 -10.40 -4.23
C THR A 67 11.18 -10.95 -4.75
N ALA A 68 11.21 -12.18 -5.27
CA ALA A 68 12.40 -12.78 -5.86
C ALA A 68 12.96 -11.94 -7.03
N ARG A 69 12.09 -11.46 -7.93
CA ARG A 69 12.49 -10.56 -9.03
C ARG A 69 13.02 -9.22 -8.51
N HIS A 70 12.38 -8.65 -7.51
CA HIS A 70 12.81 -7.39 -6.91
C HIS A 70 14.18 -7.53 -6.24
N SER A 71 14.41 -8.58 -5.45
CA SER A 71 15.72 -8.87 -4.86
C SER A 71 16.80 -9.07 -5.93
N ARG A 72 16.48 -9.73 -7.06
CA ARG A 72 17.43 -9.88 -8.18
C ARG A 72 17.78 -8.54 -8.84
N ILE A 73 16.82 -7.62 -8.97
CA ILE A 73 17.06 -6.27 -9.51
C ILE A 73 17.94 -5.47 -8.54
N ARG A 74 17.64 -5.54 -7.23
CA ARG A 74 18.38 -4.84 -6.18
C ARG A 74 19.85 -5.25 -6.08
N LYS A 75 20.24 -6.42 -6.56
CA LYS A 75 21.66 -6.81 -6.68
C LYS A 75 22.47 -5.92 -7.63
N LYS A 76 21.80 -5.17 -8.53
CA LYS A 76 22.44 -4.29 -9.52
C LYS A 76 22.15 -2.81 -9.27
N VAL A 77 21.03 -2.50 -8.60
CA VAL A 77 20.55 -1.13 -8.41
C VAL A 77 20.68 -0.78 -6.94
N GLU A 78 21.62 0.12 -6.64
CA GLU A 78 21.93 0.59 -5.30
C GLU A 78 21.72 2.11 -5.22
N GLY A 79 21.18 2.58 -4.10
CA GLY A 79 20.96 4.00 -3.83
C GLY A 79 22.14 4.62 -3.08
N THR A 80 22.81 5.58 -3.71
CA THR A 80 23.85 6.41 -3.09
C THR A 80 23.28 7.79 -2.72
N PRO A 81 23.97 8.60 -1.90
CA PRO A 81 23.51 9.97 -1.63
C PRO A 81 23.46 10.84 -2.89
N GLU A 82 24.35 10.61 -3.86
CA GLU A 82 24.37 11.34 -5.14
C GLU A 82 23.31 10.84 -6.12
N ARG A 83 23.06 9.53 -6.11
CA ARG A 83 22.07 8.87 -6.96
C ARG A 83 21.17 7.97 -6.10
N PRO A 84 20.18 8.54 -5.40
CA PRO A 84 19.27 7.75 -4.57
C PRO A 84 18.38 6.85 -5.43
N ARG A 85 17.94 5.74 -4.85
CA ARG A 85 17.15 4.72 -5.53
C ARG A 85 15.67 5.07 -5.47
N MET A 86 15.04 5.24 -6.63
CA MET A 86 13.61 5.46 -6.77
C MET A 86 12.88 4.12 -6.94
N CYS A 87 12.24 3.66 -5.86
CA CYS A 87 11.54 2.40 -5.78
C CYS A 87 10.04 2.55 -6.06
N VAL A 88 9.52 1.77 -7.00
CA VAL A 88 8.09 1.76 -7.34
C VAL A 88 7.41 0.52 -6.77
N PHE A 89 6.32 0.72 -6.04
CA PHE A 89 5.44 -0.34 -5.56
C PHE A 89 4.02 -0.13 -6.09
N ARG A 90 3.48 -1.17 -6.73
CA ARG A 90 2.11 -1.21 -7.22
C ARG A 90 1.32 -2.25 -6.44
N SER A 91 0.24 -1.86 -5.81
CA SER A 91 -0.76 -2.76 -5.25
C SER A 91 -1.92 -2.93 -6.24
N ASN A 92 -2.99 -3.64 -5.84
CA ASN A 92 -4.17 -3.78 -6.68
C ASN A 92 -4.86 -2.43 -6.91
N LYS A 93 -4.90 -1.58 -5.87
CA LYS A 93 -5.62 -0.31 -5.86
C LYS A 93 -4.71 0.92 -5.90
N HIS A 94 -3.46 0.84 -5.47
CA HIS A 94 -2.63 2.02 -5.26
C HIS A 94 -1.26 1.88 -5.90
N ILE A 95 -0.65 3.03 -6.21
CA ILE A 95 0.75 3.14 -6.61
C ILE A 95 1.46 4.01 -5.58
N CYS A 96 2.61 3.53 -5.12
CA CYS A 96 3.47 4.21 -4.18
C CYS A 96 4.89 4.26 -4.75
N VAL A 97 5.55 5.40 -4.57
CA VAL A 97 6.94 5.63 -4.97
C VAL A 97 7.70 6.18 -3.78
N GLN A 98 8.93 5.70 -3.62
CA GLN A 98 9.84 6.16 -2.58
C GLN A 98 11.21 6.41 -3.18
N VAL A 99 11.87 7.49 -2.78
CA VAL A 99 13.26 7.78 -3.11
C VAL A 99 14.08 7.57 -1.85
N ILE A 100 15.00 6.61 -1.91
CA ILE A 100 15.70 6.05 -0.74
C ILE A 100 17.20 6.21 -0.94
N ASP A 101 17.89 6.68 0.10
CA ASP A 101 19.33 6.55 0.24
C ASP A 101 19.62 5.26 1.03
N ASP A 102 20.22 4.27 0.36
CA ASP A 102 20.46 2.95 0.95
C ASP A 102 21.65 3.00 1.94
N THR A 103 22.54 4.00 1.84
CA THR A 103 23.68 4.16 2.76
C THR A 103 23.23 4.61 4.16
N LYS A 104 22.27 5.54 4.19
CA LYS A 104 21.67 6.08 5.43
C LYS A 104 20.41 5.34 5.85
N MET A 105 19.94 4.39 5.02
CA MET A 105 18.64 3.71 5.17
C MET A 105 17.48 4.71 5.36
N HIS A 106 17.55 5.87 4.70
CA HIS A 106 16.62 6.96 4.90
C HIS A 106 15.82 7.25 3.63
N THR A 107 14.51 7.47 3.78
CA THR A 107 13.63 7.82 2.66
C THR A 107 13.59 9.34 2.51
N LEU A 108 14.16 9.84 1.41
CA LEU A 108 14.25 11.27 1.14
C LEU A 108 12.92 11.85 0.72
N ALA A 109 12.20 11.18 -0.19
CA ALA A 109 10.89 11.61 -0.67
C ALA A 109 9.96 10.41 -0.86
N SER A 110 8.66 10.63 -0.69
CA SER A 110 7.64 9.61 -0.97
C SER A 110 6.40 10.24 -1.58
N ALA A 111 5.83 9.54 -2.56
CA ALA A 111 4.58 9.92 -3.21
C ALA A 111 3.67 8.69 -3.27
N SER A 112 2.40 8.86 -2.93
CA SER A 112 1.43 7.78 -3.06
C SER A 112 0.05 8.30 -3.43
N THR A 113 -0.74 7.46 -4.08
CA THR A 113 -2.13 7.79 -4.42
C THR A 113 -3.02 7.99 -3.18
N MET A 114 -2.53 7.71 -1.97
CA MET A 114 -3.25 7.94 -0.71
C MET A 114 -2.98 9.32 -0.10
N GLN A 115 -2.02 10.08 -0.64
CA GLN A 115 -1.74 11.43 -0.15
C GLN A 115 -2.85 12.38 -0.60
N LYS A 116 -3.33 13.22 0.33
CA LYS A 116 -4.38 14.24 0.13
C LYS A 116 -4.29 14.98 -1.22
N PRO A 117 -3.14 15.57 -1.62
CA PRO A 117 -3.04 16.32 -2.87
C PRO A 117 -3.29 15.46 -4.13
N ILE A 118 -3.07 14.15 -4.05
CA ILE A 118 -3.24 13.24 -5.19
C ILE A 118 -4.62 12.58 -5.15
N SER A 119 -5.16 12.32 -3.95
CA SER A 119 -6.47 11.68 -3.79
C SER A 119 -7.63 12.60 -4.13
N GLU A 120 -7.51 13.91 -3.85
CA GLU A 120 -8.55 14.90 -4.18
C GLU A 120 -8.68 15.09 -5.70
N ASP A 121 -7.57 14.94 -6.42
CA ASP A 121 -7.49 15.11 -7.87
C ASP A 121 -7.86 13.85 -8.68
N LEU A 122 -8.07 12.71 -8.02
CA LEU A 122 -8.16 11.41 -8.68
C LEU A 122 -9.25 10.51 -8.08
N ASP A 123 -10.42 10.54 -8.72
CA ASP A 123 -11.47 9.57 -8.49
C ASP A 123 -11.27 8.36 -9.42
N TYR A 124 -10.84 7.23 -8.86
CA TYR A 124 -10.85 5.93 -9.56
C TYR A 124 -11.42 4.83 -8.68
N SER A 125 -12.38 4.07 -9.20
CA SER A 125 -13.15 3.11 -8.39
C SER A 125 -12.42 1.82 -8.04
N SER A 126 -11.37 1.41 -8.77
CA SER A 126 -10.81 0.06 -8.63
C SER A 126 -9.30 -0.02 -8.75
N ALA A 127 -8.75 0.24 -9.93
CA ALA A 127 -7.32 0.09 -10.20
C ALA A 127 -6.71 1.43 -10.63
N PRO A 128 -5.43 1.69 -10.29
CA PRO A 128 -4.78 2.92 -10.69
C PRO A 128 -4.53 2.86 -12.20
N THR A 129 -5.09 3.84 -12.93
CA THR A 129 -4.96 4.04 -14.39
C THR A 129 -3.58 4.58 -14.76
N ILE A 130 -3.28 4.67 -16.05
CA ILE A 130 -2.04 5.27 -16.57
C ILE A 130 -1.92 6.74 -16.13
N ASP A 131 -3.01 7.50 -16.15
CA ASP A 131 -3.00 8.93 -15.78
C ASP A 131 -2.69 9.13 -14.29
N VAL A 132 -3.19 8.24 -13.43
CA VAL A 132 -2.84 8.20 -12.00
C VAL A 132 -1.32 8.01 -11.83
N ALA A 133 -0.72 7.13 -12.62
CA ALA A 133 0.72 6.88 -12.57
C ALA A 133 1.54 8.09 -13.04
N LYS A 134 1.05 8.83 -14.04
CA LYS A 134 1.67 10.10 -14.49
C LYS A 134 1.63 11.15 -13.38
N LYS A 135 0.47 11.39 -12.76
CA LYS A 135 0.34 12.36 -11.65
C LYS A 135 1.25 12.03 -10.48
N VAL A 136 1.37 10.74 -10.10
CA VAL A 136 2.31 10.30 -9.06
C VAL A 136 3.76 10.54 -9.47
N GLY A 137 4.11 10.30 -10.74
CA GLY A 137 5.44 10.58 -11.30
C GLY A 137 5.79 12.07 -11.28
N GLU A 138 4.83 12.93 -11.57
CA GLU A 138 5.01 14.38 -11.48
C GLU A 138 5.16 14.86 -10.03
N ALA A 139 4.34 14.34 -9.12
CA ALA A 139 4.39 14.70 -7.71
C ALA A 139 5.73 14.33 -7.07
N ILE A 140 6.24 13.11 -7.33
CA ILE A 140 7.54 12.70 -6.77
C ILE A 140 8.69 13.53 -7.35
N ALA A 141 8.65 13.89 -8.63
CA ALA A 141 9.68 14.70 -9.26
C ALA A 141 9.74 16.11 -8.63
N LYS A 142 8.58 16.75 -8.42
CA LYS A 142 8.49 18.05 -7.72
C LYS A 142 9.11 17.96 -6.31
N SER A 143 8.72 16.96 -5.53
CA SER A 143 9.28 16.76 -4.18
C SER A 143 10.77 16.45 -4.16
N CYS A 144 11.33 15.86 -5.21
CA CYS A 144 12.77 15.61 -5.32
C CYS A 144 13.54 16.88 -5.66
N ILE A 145 13.00 17.71 -6.57
CA ILE A 145 13.61 18.98 -6.97
C ILE A 145 13.63 19.97 -5.82
N GLU A 146 12.55 20.05 -5.03
CA GLU A 146 12.50 20.85 -3.79
C GLU A 146 13.59 20.45 -2.78
N LYS A 147 14.04 19.19 -2.82
CA LYS A 147 15.10 18.64 -1.97
C LYS A 147 16.48 18.67 -2.64
N GLY A 148 16.60 19.24 -3.83
CA GLY A 148 17.85 19.32 -4.58
C GLY A 148 18.32 18.01 -5.21
N ILE A 149 17.45 17.01 -5.36
CA ILE A 149 17.79 15.70 -5.94
C ILE A 149 17.46 15.71 -7.43
N THR A 150 18.47 15.62 -8.29
CA THR A 150 18.33 15.66 -9.76
C THR A 150 18.55 14.30 -10.42
N LYS A 151 19.47 13.49 -9.90
CA LYS A 151 19.84 12.17 -10.43
C LYS A 151 19.26 11.07 -9.55
N VAL A 152 18.61 10.07 -10.16
CA VAL A 152 18.07 8.92 -9.41
C VAL A 152 18.36 7.60 -10.13
N ALA A 153 18.36 6.49 -9.39
CA ALA A 153 18.42 5.14 -9.96
C ALA A 153 17.01 4.53 -9.97
N PHE A 154 16.48 4.20 -11.14
CA PHE A 154 15.10 3.69 -11.24
C PHE A 154 14.99 2.20 -10.90
N ASP A 155 14.25 1.90 -9.83
CA ASP A 155 13.93 0.55 -9.38
C ASP A 155 12.44 0.24 -9.65
N ARG A 156 12.22 -0.56 -10.70
CA ARG A 156 10.89 -1.02 -11.15
C ARG A 156 10.18 -1.98 -10.21
N GLY A 157 10.72 -2.31 -9.03
CA GLY A 157 9.98 -3.01 -7.97
C GLY A 157 9.67 -4.48 -8.24
N GLY A 158 10.31 -5.08 -9.26
CA GLY A 158 10.01 -6.43 -9.74
C GLY A 158 8.87 -6.49 -10.78
N TYR A 159 8.32 -5.34 -11.19
CA TYR A 159 7.36 -5.25 -12.28
C TYR A 159 8.05 -5.11 -13.64
N PRO A 160 7.44 -5.58 -14.75
CA PRO A 160 7.94 -5.29 -16.08
C PRO A 160 7.87 -3.77 -16.34
N TYR A 161 8.84 -3.26 -17.08
CA TYR A 161 8.86 -1.86 -17.51
C TYR A 161 7.93 -1.71 -18.71
N HIS A 162 6.65 -1.48 -18.42
CA HIS A 162 5.60 -1.29 -19.42
C HIS A 162 4.39 -0.58 -18.78
N GLY A 163 3.56 0.04 -19.62
CA GLY A 163 2.27 0.60 -19.24
C GLY A 163 2.39 1.61 -18.11
N ARG A 164 1.86 1.28 -16.94
CA ARG A 164 1.82 2.19 -15.78
C ARG A 164 3.21 2.54 -15.23
N ILE A 165 4.14 1.58 -15.23
CA ILE A 165 5.49 1.81 -14.70
C ILE A 165 6.29 2.70 -15.66
N GLU A 166 6.10 2.51 -16.95
CA GLU A 166 6.70 3.31 -18.01
C GLU A 166 6.14 4.74 -18.01
N ALA A 167 4.82 4.90 -17.92
CA ALA A 167 4.18 6.21 -17.85
C ALA A 167 4.63 7.03 -16.63
N LEU A 168 4.79 6.38 -15.47
CA LEU A 168 5.34 7.02 -14.27
C LEU A 168 6.78 7.50 -14.49
N ALA A 169 7.60 6.66 -15.12
CA ALA A 169 8.98 7.01 -15.44
C ALA A 169 9.07 8.19 -16.43
N ASN A 170 8.25 8.17 -17.48
CA ASN A 170 8.23 9.25 -18.47
C ASN A 170 7.78 10.58 -17.84
N ALA A 171 6.73 10.56 -17.01
CA ALA A 171 6.28 11.75 -16.29
C ALA A 171 7.35 12.32 -15.34
N ALA A 172 8.11 11.45 -14.67
CA ALA A 172 9.23 11.89 -13.82
C ALA A 172 10.37 12.53 -14.64
N ARG A 173 10.67 11.98 -15.83
CA ARG A 173 11.68 12.54 -16.76
C ARG A 173 11.26 13.90 -17.32
N GLU A 174 9.99 14.05 -17.71
CA GLU A 174 9.43 15.31 -18.21
C GLU A 174 9.54 16.45 -17.19
N ARG A 175 9.48 16.11 -15.90
CA ARG A 175 9.65 17.07 -14.80
C ARG A 175 11.11 17.33 -14.41
N GLY A 176 12.08 16.77 -15.13
CA GLY A 176 13.51 17.08 -14.98
C GLY A 176 14.33 16.10 -14.15
N LEU A 177 13.75 14.97 -13.74
CA LEU A 177 14.47 13.91 -13.03
C LEU A 177 15.32 13.09 -14.02
N GLN A 178 16.63 12.96 -13.78
CA GLN A 178 17.57 12.28 -14.66
C GLN A 178 17.80 10.83 -14.21
N PHE A 179 17.39 9.84 -15.02
CA PHE A 179 17.62 8.42 -14.74
C PHE A 179 17.50 7.47 -15.95
#